data_AF-A0A968I629-F1
#
_entry.id   AF-A0A968I629-F1
#
_cell.length_a   1.000
_cell.length_b   1.000
_cell.length_c   1.000
_cell.angle_alpha   90.00
_cell.angle_beta   90.00
_cell.angle_gamma   90.00
#
_symmetry.space_group_name_H-M   'P 1'
#
loop_
_entity.id
_entity.type
_entity.pdbx_description
1 polymer ?
#
loop_
_entity_poly.entity_id
_entity_poly.type
_entity_poly.pdbx_seq_one_letter_code
_entity_poly.pdbx_strand_id
1 'polypeptide(L)'
;MPIQTLTVGRFELTSIPIQPESVRPVPQFFPTADPEALEPIRAQLPAAFGENASELRFGQSLCLLRDNDGVTLVDAGLPPTKEDWALMRALIDLEVRPEDVKRVFITHRDADHIGGLSDRRKRDGGITFRNARHYISNIEWNDFSRDEARREWFENNLRPIHAAGLLEIIEAHPLENIANAPEFVPGLKAVFTPGHRSGGSSLLVDTQRCSTADVLHG
;
A
#
# COMPACT_ATOMS: atom_id res chain seq x y z
N MET A 1 -16.17 13.95 -1.08
CA MET A 1 -15.37 14.95 -0.32
C MET A 1 -14.31 15.49 -1.26
N PRO A 2 -13.91 16.77 -1.18
CA PRO A 2 -12.81 17.28 -1.99
C PRO A 2 -11.54 16.48 -1.68
N ILE A 3 -10.80 16.12 -2.73
CA ILE A 3 -9.51 15.45 -2.60
C ILE A 3 -8.57 16.41 -1.89
N GLN A 4 -8.13 16.05 -0.67
CA GLN A 4 -7.17 16.84 0.07
C GLN A 4 -5.77 16.46 -0.40
N THR A 5 -5.00 17.47 -0.83
CA THR A 5 -3.60 17.30 -1.18
C THR A 5 -2.70 17.99 -0.15
N LEU A 6 -1.52 17.42 0.06
CA LEU A 6 -0.50 17.92 0.97
C LEU A 6 0.83 18.04 0.23
N THR A 7 1.43 19.22 0.20
CA THR A 7 2.77 19.39 -0.37
C THR A 7 3.84 19.06 0.67
N VAL A 8 4.81 18.21 0.29
CA VAL A 8 5.95 17.81 1.11
C VAL A 8 7.20 17.86 0.22
N GLY A 9 8.06 18.85 0.45
CA GLY A 9 9.18 19.12 -0.44
C GLY A 9 8.69 19.40 -1.85
N ARG A 10 9.13 18.60 -2.82
CA ARG A 10 8.69 18.68 -4.23
C ARG A 10 7.47 17.83 -4.58
N PHE A 11 6.96 17.06 -3.61
CA PHE A 11 5.88 16.10 -3.85
C PHE A 11 4.54 16.68 -3.42
N GLU A 12 3.53 16.52 -4.27
CA GLU A 12 2.13 16.68 -3.89
C GLU A 12 1.55 15.30 -3.55
N LEU A 13 1.18 15.11 -2.29
CA LEU A 13 0.64 13.86 -1.76
C LEU A 13 -0.88 13.92 -1.78
N THR A 14 -1.50 12.84 -2.21
CA THR A 14 -2.94 12.66 -2.22
C THR A 14 -3.29 11.33 -1.56
N SER A 15 -4.16 11.37 -0.55
CA SER A 15 -4.76 10.16 0.00
C SER A 15 -5.99 9.79 -0.82
N ILE A 16 -6.06 8.54 -1.23
CA ILE A 16 -7.06 8.00 -2.15
C ILE A 16 -7.88 6.93 -1.42
N PRO A 17 -9.11 7.21 -0.99
CA PRO A 17 -9.96 6.18 -0.40
C PRO A 17 -10.34 5.14 -1.46
N ILE A 18 -9.89 3.91 -1.29
CA ILE A 18 -10.22 2.78 -2.17
C ILE A 18 -11.25 1.84 -1.56
N GLN A 19 -11.40 1.87 -0.24
CA GLN A 19 -12.50 1.24 0.46
C GLN A 19 -13.12 2.27 1.41
N PRO A 20 -14.42 2.59 1.26
CA PRO A 20 -15.09 3.50 2.18
C PRO A 20 -15.06 2.93 3.59
N GLU A 21 -15.05 3.81 4.58
CA GLU A 21 -15.10 3.42 5.98
C GLU A 21 -16.33 2.55 6.25
N SER A 22 -16.11 1.46 6.98
CA SER A 22 -17.14 0.54 7.44
C SER A 22 -16.87 0.14 8.87
N VAL A 23 -17.93 -0.17 9.62
CA VAL A 23 -17.81 -0.72 10.97
C VAL A 23 -17.54 -2.21 10.87
N ARG A 24 -16.52 -2.69 11.60
CA ARG A 24 -16.04 -4.07 11.57
C ARG A 24 -15.83 -4.59 12.99
N PRO A 25 -16.08 -5.88 13.26
CA PRO A 25 -15.82 -6.45 14.56
C PRO A 25 -14.32 -6.42 14.91
N VAL A 26 -13.98 -6.04 16.14
CA VAL A 26 -12.61 -6.05 16.68
C VAL A 26 -11.90 -7.39 16.44
N PRO A 27 -12.52 -8.58 16.65
CA PRO A 27 -11.83 -9.85 16.44
C PRO A 27 -11.34 -10.10 15.01
N GLN A 28 -11.80 -9.32 14.02
CA GLN A 28 -11.28 -9.37 12.66
C GLN A 28 -9.83 -8.85 12.55
N PHE A 29 -9.44 -7.88 13.38
CA PHE A 29 -8.10 -7.28 13.40
C PHE A 29 -7.28 -7.74 14.61
N PHE A 30 -7.95 -7.82 15.76
CA PHE A 30 -7.37 -8.21 17.03
C PHE A 30 -8.09 -9.44 17.57
N PRO A 31 -7.83 -10.64 17.02
CA PRO A 31 -8.59 -11.86 17.33
C PRO A 31 -8.51 -12.28 18.80
N THR A 32 -7.51 -11.79 19.53
CA THR A 32 -7.29 -12.08 20.95
C THR A 32 -7.62 -10.90 21.86
N ALA A 33 -8.12 -9.78 21.32
CA ALA A 33 -8.47 -8.63 22.15
C ALA A 33 -9.76 -8.87 22.94
N ASP A 34 -9.74 -8.44 24.20
CA ASP A 34 -10.94 -8.30 25.00
C ASP A 34 -11.58 -6.92 24.70
N PRO A 35 -12.80 -6.85 24.16
CA PRO A 35 -13.46 -5.59 23.89
C PRO A 35 -13.61 -4.68 25.12
N GLU A 36 -13.78 -5.23 26.33
CA GLU A 36 -13.86 -4.40 27.55
C GLU A 36 -12.54 -3.67 27.82
N ALA A 37 -11.41 -4.31 27.52
CA ALA A 37 -10.10 -3.70 27.65
C ALA A 37 -9.86 -2.55 26.64
N LEU A 38 -10.69 -2.44 25.60
CA LEU A 38 -10.61 -1.39 24.59
C LEU A 38 -11.45 -0.15 24.93
N GLU A 39 -12.36 -0.19 25.91
CA GLU A 39 -13.17 0.96 26.31
C GLU A 39 -12.35 2.21 26.70
N PRO A 40 -11.22 2.10 27.44
CA PRO A 40 -10.38 3.26 27.73
C PRO A 40 -9.74 3.88 26.47
N ILE A 41 -9.47 3.06 25.45
CA ILE A 41 -8.92 3.52 24.16
C ILE A 41 -10.02 4.18 23.35
N ARG A 42 -11.23 3.59 23.32
CA ARG A 42 -12.41 4.18 22.68
C ARG A 42 -12.74 5.54 23.26
N ALA A 43 -12.64 5.72 24.57
CA ALA A 43 -12.86 7.02 25.21
C ALA A 43 -11.86 8.09 24.74
N GLN A 44 -10.63 7.69 24.42
CA GLN A 44 -9.58 8.59 23.90
C GLN A 44 -9.68 8.83 22.39
N LEU A 45 -10.13 7.81 21.64
CA LEU A 45 -10.21 7.80 20.18
C LEU A 45 -11.62 7.41 19.71
N PRO A 46 -12.68 8.18 20.05
CA PRO A 46 -14.05 7.77 19.75
C PRO A 46 -14.33 7.66 18.25
N ALA A 47 -13.56 8.36 17.42
CA ALA A 47 -13.67 8.29 15.96
C ALA A 47 -13.11 6.99 15.35
N ALA A 48 -12.34 6.19 16.09
CA ALA A 48 -11.80 4.92 15.61
C ALA A 48 -12.76 3.74 15.83
N PHE A 49 -13.84 3.93 16.61
CA PHE A 49 -14.75 2.86 17.01
C PHE A 49 -16.16 3.03 16.42
N GLY A 50 -16.90 1.92 16.37
CA GLY A 50 -18.32 1.89 16.10
C GLY A 50 -19.15 2.39 17.28
N GLU A 51 -20.29 1.76 17.54
CA GLU A 51 -21.15 2.18 18.66
C GLU A 51 -20.53 1.80 20.03
N ASN A 52 -19.69 0.75 20.05
CA ASN A 52 -19.09 0.19 21.26
C ASN A 52 -17.64 -0.27 21.01
N ALA A 53 -16.92 -0.64 22.07
CA ALA A 53 -15.51 -1.05 21.98
C ALA A 53 -15.27 -2.41 21.29
N SER A 54 -16.33 -3.14 20.89
CA SER A 54 -16.22 -4.37 20.09
C SER A 54 -16.20 -4.09 18.57
N GLU A 55 -16.31 -2.82 18.18
CA GLU A 55 -16.45 -2.40 16.80
C GLU A 55 -15.41 -1.34 16.45
N LEU A 56 -14.68 -1.53 15.34
CA LEU A 56 -13.74 -0.58 14.79
C LEU A 56 -14.24 -0.01 13.48
N ARG A 57 -13.98 1.28 13.26
CA ARG A 57 -14.13 1.93 11.96
C ARG A 57 -12.89 1.63 11.14
N PHE A 58 -13.10 1.03 9.99
CA PHE A 58 -12.04 0.63 9.09
C PHE A 58 -12.34 1.11 7.68
N GLY A 59 -11.38 1.83 7.11
CA GLY A 59 -11.35 2.19 5.69
C GLY A 59 -9.96 1.96 5.15
N GLN A 60 -9.84 1.87 3.82
CA GLN A 60 -8.56 1.68 3.16
C GLN A 60 -8.30 2.83 2.19
N SER A 61 -7.09 3.37 2.25
CA SER A 61 -6.62 4.40 1.34
C SER A 61 -5.27 4.05 0.74
N LEU A 62 -5.04 4.47 -0.50
CA LEU A 62 -3.72 4.48 -1.13
C LEU A 62 -3.12 5.88 -1.05
N CYS A 63 -1.80 5.97 -1.20
CA CYS A 63 -1.10 7.24 -1.31
C CYS A 63 -0.60 7.42 -2.75
N LEU A 64 -0.88 8.58 -3.33
CA LEU A 64 -0.35 8.98 -4.63
C LEU A 64 0.49 10.23 -4.46
N LEU A 65 1.69 10.24 -5.05
CA LEU A 65 2.60 11.37 -5.07
C LEU A 65 2.75 11.87 -6.50
N ARG A 66 2.76 13.18 -6.68
CA ARG A 66 3.14 13.85 -7.94
C ARG A 66 4.36 14.71 -7.74
N ASP A 67 5.31 14.62 -8.66
CA ASP A 67 6.37 15.60 -8.84
C ASP A 67 6.59 15.87 -10.34
N ASN A 68 7.61 16.67 -10.67
CA ASN A 68 7.95 16.97 -12.07
C ASN A 68 8.43 15.73 -12.86
N ASP A 69 8.81 14.64 -12.19
CA ASP A 69 9.26 13.41 -12.83
C ASP A 69 8.11 12.42 -13.06
N GLY A 70 6.93 12.67 -12.49
CA GLY A 70 5.70 11.94 -12.76
C GLY A 70 4.97 11.46 -11.50
N VAL A 71 4.15 10.42 -11.67
CA VAL A 71 3.31 9.87 -10.62
C VAL A 71 3.98 8.67 -9.94
N THR A 72 4.01 8.69 -8.62
CA THR A 72 4.35 7.53 -7.77
C THR A 72 3.10 7.06 -7.03
N LEU A 73 2.76 5.79 -7.16
CA LEU A 73 1.70 5.15 -6.39
C LEU A 73 2.32 4.34 -5.25
N VAL A 74 1.76 4.42 -4.06
CA VAL A 74 2.07 3.54 -2.93
C VAL A 74 1.00 2.46 -2.88
N ASP A 75 1.42 1.22 -3.13
CA ASP A 75 0.57 0.04 -3.34
C ASP A 75 -0.40 0.19 -4.52
N ALA A 76 -1.26 -0.79 -4.71
CA ALA A 76 -2.20 -0.87 -5.84
C ALA A 76 -3.61 -1.30 -5.44
N GLY A 77 -3.89 -1.44 -4.14
CA GLY A 77 -5.22 -1.73 -3.67
C GLY A 77 -5.68 -3.16 -3.96
N LEU A 78 -6.97 -3.37 -3.71
CA LEU A 78 -7.69 -4.60 -4.02
C LEU A 78 -7.71 -4.92 -5.52
N PRO A 79 -7.79 -6.22 -5.89
CA PRO A 79 -7.94 -6.62 -7.29
C PRO A 79 -9.25 -6.11 -7.89
N PRO A 80 -9.31 -5.96 -9.22
CA PRO A 80 -10.57 -5.67 -9.90
C PRO A 80 -11.59 -6.78 -9.63
N THR A 81 -12.81 -6.38 -9.30
CA THR A 81 -13.98 -7.27 -9.36
C THR A 81 -14.56 -7.27 -10.79
N LYS A 82 -15.60 -8.06 -11.04
CA LYS A 82 -16.26 -8.07 -12.34
C LYS A 82 -16.94 -6.73 -12.64
N GLU A 83 -17.54 -6.13 -11.62
CA GLU A 83 -18.36 -4.93 -11.74
C GLU A 83 -17.59 -3.65 -11.42
N ASP A 84 -16.48 -3.74 -10.68
CA ASP A 84 -15.85 -2.57 -10.07
C ASP A 84 -14.34 -2.71 -9.85
N TRP A 85 -13.62 -1.60 -9.99
CA TRP A 85 -12.22 -1.48 -9.61
C TRP A 85 -11.95 -0.11 -8.98
N ALA A 86 -11.90 -0.09 -7.64
CA ALA A 86 -11.79 1.14 -6.86
C ALA A 86 -10.54 1.97 -7.20
N LEU A 87 -9.38 1.33 -7.33
CA LEU A 87 -8.14 1.98 -7.76
C LEU A 87 -8.34 2.73 -9.09
N MET A 88 -8.97 2.10 -10.08
CA MET A 88 -9.13 2.75 -11.39
C MET A 88 -10.06 3.95 -11.36
N ARG A 89 -11.16 3.89 -10.59
CA ARG A 89 -12.03 5.06 -10.42
C ARG A 89 -11.29 6.20 -9.77
N ALA A 90 -10.55 5.90 -8.70
CA ALA A 90 -9.72 6.88 -8.01
C ALA A 90 -8.69 7.56 -8.93
N LEU A 91 -8.00 6.78 -9.76
CA LEU A 91 -7.05 7.33 -10.73
C LEU A 91 -7.75 8.23 -11.76
N ILE A 92 -8.94 7.84 -12.24
CA ILE A 92 -9.76 8.66 -13.15
C ILE A 92 -10.20 9.97 -12.49
N ASP A 93 -10.66 9.94 -11.25
CA ASP A 93 -11.07 11.13 -10.49
C ASP A 93 -9.89 12.10 -10.26
N LEU A 94 -8.67 11.57 -10.30
CA LEU A 94 -7.43 12.33 -10.25
C LEU A 94 -6.89 12.71 -11.62
N GLU A 95 -7.55 12.35 -12.72
CA GLU A 95 -7.06 12.57 -14.09
C GLU A 95 -5.68 11.90 -14.35
N VAL A 96 -5.42 10.76 -13.70
CA VAL A 96 -4.22 9.93 -13.89
C VAL A 96 -4.61 8.67 -14.65
N ARG A 97 -3.93 8.40 -15.76
CA ARG A 97 -4.06 7.10 -16.43
C ARG A 97 -2.99 6.13 -15.91
N PRO A 98 -3.21 4.81 -15.97
CA PRO A 98 -2.19 3.84 -15.56
C PRO A 98 -0.85 4.03 -16.29
N GLU A 99 -0.87 4.52 -17.52
CA GLU A 99 0.31 4.79 -18.34
C GLU A 99 1.12 6.00 -17.84
N ASP A 100 0.50 6.89 -17.05
CA ASP A 100 1.14 8.08 -16.48
C ASP A 100 1.89 7.74 -15.17
N VAL A 101 1.61 6.59 -14.56
CA VAL A 101 2.32 6.09 -13.38
C VAL A 101 3.74 5.67 -13.76
N LYS A 102 4.73 6.31 -13.13
CA LYS A 102 6.17 6.06 -13.36
C LYS A 102 6.77 5.13 -12.33
N ARG A 103 6.22 5.13 -11.12
CA ARG A 103 6.77 4.41 -9.97
C ARG A 103 5.61 3.79 -9.20
N VAL A 104 5.77 2.54 -8.78
CA VAL A 104 4.88 1.89 -7.80
C VAL A 104 5.76 1.39 -6.67
N PHE A 105 5.55 1.91 -5.46
CA PHE A 105 6.22 1.44 -4.26
C PHE A 105 5.32 0.45 -3.55
N ILE A 106 5.76 -0.80 -3.43
CA ILE A 106 5.01 -1.89 -2.80
C ILE A 106 5.48 -2.01 -1.36
N THR A 107 4.59 -1.69 -0.43
CA THR A 107 4.88 -1.70 1.00
C THR A 107 5.02 -3.12 1.50
N HIS A 108 4.13 -4.01 1.06
CA HIS A 108 4.19 -5.45 1.32
C HIS A 108 3.25 -6.24 0.39
N ARG A 109 3.28 -7.57 0.53
CA ARG A 109 2.63 -8.52 -0.40
C ARG A 109 1.14 -8.83 -0.19
N ASP A 110 0.43 -8.11 0.67
CA ASP A 110 -0.96 -8.48 0.97
C ASP A 110 -1.89 -8.16 -0.19
N ALA A 111 -2.96 -8.95 -0.30
CA ALA A 111 -3.83 -8.97 -1.47
C ALA A 111 -4.47 -7.61 -1.77
N ASP A 112 -4.72 -6.82 -0.74
CA ASP A 112 -5.25 -5.47 -0.78
C ASP A 112 -4.19 -4.39 -1.00
N HIS A 113 -2.90 -4.77 -1.08
CA HIS A 113 -1.80 -3.90 -1.49
C HIS A 113 -1.35 -4.21 -2.91
N ILE A 114 -1.24 -5.49 -3.28
CA ILE A 114 -0.74 -5.90 -4.60
C ILE A 114 -1.84 -6.22 -5.61
N GLY A 115 -3.09 -6.32 -5.20
CA GLY A 115 -4.17 -6.86 -6.01
C GLY A 115 -4.43 -6.09 -7.30
N GLY A 116 -4.22 -4.77 -7.29
CA GLY A 116 -4.33 -3.92 -8.48
C GLY A 116 -3.09 -3.92 -9.37
N LEU A 117 -2.00 -4.61 -9.03
CA LEU A 117 -0.79 -4.65 -9.86
C LEU A 117 -1.01 -5.37 -11.19
N SER A 118 -1.99 -6.26 -11.25
CA SER A 118 -2.36 -6.98 -12.47
C SER A 118 -3.87 -7.09 -12.67
N ASP A 119 -4.33 -6.64 -13.83
CA ASP A 119 -5.66 -6.90 -14.35
C ASP A 119 -5.71 -8.25 -15.08
N ARG A 120 -6.13 -9.28 -14.35
CA ARG A 120 -6.27 -10.66 -14.85
C ARG A 120 -7.29 -10.81 -15.98
N ARG A 121 -8.10 -9.77 -16.27
CA ARG A 121 -9.04 -9.75 -17.39
C ARG A 121 -8.33 -9.44 -18.72
N LYS A 122 -7.09 -8.95 -18.70
CA LYS A 122 -6.31 -8.60 -19.89
C LYS A 122 -5.46 -9.79 -20.39
N ARG A 123 -5.30 -9.89 -21.72
CA ARG A 123 -4.59 -10.99 -22.40
C ARG A 123 -3.06 -10.85 -22.42
N ASP A 124 -2.50 -9.70 -22.07
CA ASP A 124 -1.09 -9.35 -22.28
C ASP A 124 -0.19 -9.60 -21.04
N GLY A 125 -0.62 -10.46 -20.12
CA GLY A 125 0.06 -10.69 -18.84
C GLY A 125 -0.44 -9.77 -17.72
N GLY A 126 -1.42 -8.92 -18.01
CA GLY A 126 -2.25 -8.26 -16.99
C GLY A 126 -1.62 -7.07 -16.27
N ILE A 127 -0.30 -6.82 -16.39
CA ILE A 127 0.38 -5.74 -15.65
C ILE A 127 -0.36 -4.40 -15.83
N THR A 128 -0.84 -3.82 -14.74
CA THR A 128 -1.65 -2.60 -14.75
C THR A 128 -0.82 -1.38 -15.13
N PHE A 129 0.38 -1.25 -14.55
CA PHE A 129 1.25 -0.08 -14.69
C PHE A 129 2.49 -0.39 -15.54
N ARG A 130 2.30 -0.70 -16.83
CA ARG A 130 3.39 -1.15 -17.73
C ARG A 130 4.54 -0.16 -17.92
N ASN A 131 4.29 1.13 -17.70
CA ASN A 131 5.30 2.17 -17.82
C ASN A 131 6.05 2.44 -16.50
N ALA A 132 5.65 1.78 -15.41
CA ALA A 132 6.21 2.02 -14.09
C ALA A 132 7.38 1.09 -13.77
N ARG A 133 8.34 1.61 -12.99
CA ARG A 133 9.22 0.78 -12.16
C ARG A 133 8.50 0.43 -10.86
N HIS A 134 8.52 -0.84 -10.49
CA HIS A 134 7.89 -1.35 -9.28
C HIS A 134 8.97 -1.66 -8.26
N TYR A 135 8.85 -1.12 -7.07
CA TYR A 135 9.86 -1.24 -6.03
C TYR A 135 9.30 -2.09 -4.90
N ILE A 136 10.06 -3.09 -4.46
CA ILE A 136 9.71 -3.96 -3.33
C ILE A 136 10.98 -4.31 -2.56
N SER A 137 10.87 -4.57 -1.26
CA SER A 137 12.03 -5.05 -0.49
C SER A 137 12.48 -6.43 -0.97
N ASN A 138 13.79 -6.68 -0.92
CA ASN A 138 14.39 -7.99 -1.15
C ASN A 138 13.77 -9.09 -0.27
N ILE A 139 13.44 -8.77 0.98
CA ILE A 139 12.85 -9.70 1.94
C ILE A 139 11.42 -10.07 1.52
N GLU A 140 10.55 -9.11 1.18
CA GLU A 140 9.20 -9.42 0.68
C GLU A 140 9.26 -10.24 -0.60
N TRP A 141 10.11 -9.85 -1.55
CA TRP A 141 10.27 -10.60 -2.79
C TRP A 141 10.65 -12.06 -2.53
N ASN A 142 11.68 -12.28 -1.71
CA ASN A 142 12.18 -13.61 -1.39
C ASN A 142 11.13 -14.44 -0.64
N ASP A 143 10.51 -13.87 0.38
CA ASP A 143 9.50 -14.57 1.19
C ASP A 143 8.26 -14.90 0.36
N PHE A 144 7.79 -13.97 -0.46
CA PHE A 144 6.61 -14.19 -1.28
C PHE A 144 6.86 -15.24 -2.38
N SER A 145 8.04 -15.21 -3.01
CA SER A 145 8.41 -16.20 -4.03
C SER A 145 8.44 -17.65 -3.50
N ARG A 146 8.53 -17.82 -2.17
CA ARG A 146 8.57 -19.10 -1.47
C ARG A 146 7.26 -19.43 -0.74
N ASP A 147 6.30 -18.50 -0.69
CA ASP A 147 5.00 -18.71 -0.05
C ASP A 147 4.13 -19.62 -0.92
N GLU A 148 4.15 -20.92 -0.65
CA GLU A 148 3.36 -21.90 -1.40
C GLU A 148 1.85 -21.69 -1.25
N ALA A 149 1.40 -21.22 -0.08
CA ALA A 149 0.00 -20.96 0.19
C ALA A 149 -0.54 -19.78 -0.64
N ARG A 150 0.32 -18.82 -1.00
CA ARG A 150 -0.04 -17.67 -1.84
C ARG A 150 0.63 -17.68 -3.21
N ARG A 151 1.09 -18.84 -3.70
CA ARG A 151 1.78 -18.95 -4.99
C ARG A 151 1.00 -18.31 -6.14
N GLU A 152 -0.31 -18.52 -6.21
CA GLU A 152 -1.14 -17.94 -7.27
C GLU A 152 -1.10 -16.40 -7.24
N TRP A 153 -1.08 -15.78 -6.06
CA TRP A 153 -0.96 -14.32 -5.94
C TRP A 153 0.39 -13.82 -6.44
N PHE A 154 1.48 -14.53 -6.12
CA PHE A 154 2.82 -14.19 -6.59
C PHE A 154 2.91 -14.29 -8.12
N GLU A 155 2.47 -15.42 -8.68
CA GLU A 155 2.49 -15.68 -10.14
C GLU A 155 1.65 -14.68 -10.93
N ASN A 156 0.56 -14.19 -10.33
CA ASN A 156 -0.33 -13.25 -11.02
C ASN A 156 0.08 -11.79 -10.85
N ASN A 157 0.72 -11.39 -9.75
CA ASN A 157 0.92 -9.97 -9.44
C ASN A 157 2.38 -9.50 -9.53
N LEU A 158 3.35 -10.30 -9.07
CA LEU A 158 4.78 -9.90 -9.08
C LEU A 158 5.60 -10.61 -10.15
N ARG A 159 5.35 -11.90 -10.40
CA ARG A 159 6.08 -12.65 -11.43
C ARG A 159 6.03 -11.97 -12.81
N PRO A 160 4.87 -11.46 -13.30
CA PRO A 160 4.80 -10.85 -14.64
C PRO A 160 5.62 -9.55 -14.71
N ILE A 161 5.58 -8.76 -13.62
CA ILE A 161 6.34 -7.51 -13.50
C ILE A 161 7.84 -7.79 -13.54
N HIS A 162 8.30 -8.79 -12.77
CA HIS A 162 9.69 -9.23 -12.79
C HIS A 162 10.10 -9.77 -14.16
N ALA A 163 9.28 -10.63 -14.78
CA ALA A 163 9.55 -11.20 -16.10
C ALA A 163 9.62 -10.13 -17.21
N ALA A 164 8.90 -9.02 -17.05
CA ALA A 164 8.95 -7.87 -17.96
C ALA A 164 10.13 -6.93 -17.69
N GLY A 165 10.98 -7.19 -16.68
CA GLY A 165 12.09 -6.32 -16.31
C GLY A 165 11.64 -4.99 -15.69
N LEU A 166 10.46 -4.96 -15.07
CA LEU A 166 9.87 -3.75 -14.47
C LEU A 166 10.00 -3.70 -12.95
N LEU A 167 10.52 -4.76 -12.33
CA LEU A 167 10.71 -4.85 -10.88
C LEU A 167 12.14 -4.42 -10.49
N GLU A 168 12.23 -3.52 -9.53
CA GLU A 168 13.45 -3.07 -8.87
C GLU A 168 13.42 -3.56 -7.41
N ILE A 169 14.49 -4.18 -6.97
CA ILE A 169 14.61 -4.69 -5.61
C ILE A 169 15.32 -3.66 -4.75
N ILE A 170 14.68 -3.28 -3.64
CA ILE A 170 15.30 -2.45 -2.60
C ILE A 170 15.94 -3.41 -1.58
N GLU A 171 17.24 -3.29 -1.41
CA GLU A 171 17.95 -4.03 -0.37
C GLU A 171 17.56 -3.44 0.99
N ALA A 172 16.81 -4.23 1.76
CA ALA A 172 16.47 -3.92 3.14
C ALA A 172 17.41 -4.63 4.11
N HIS A 173 17.75 -3.94 5.21
CA HIS A 173 18.63 -4.46 6.24
C HIS A 173 17.99 -4.37 7.64
N PRO A 174 18.20 -5.38 8.52
CA PRO A 174 17.60 -5.40 9.86
C PRO A 174 17.95 -4.23 10.79
N LEU A 175 19.02 -3.48 10.48
CA LEU A 175 19.50 -2.34 11.25
C LEU A 175 19.13 -0.98 10.62
N GLU A 176 18.27 -0.99 9.60
CA GLU A 176 17.74 0.23 9.01
C GLU A 176 16.80 0.97 9.95
N ASN A 177 16.87 2.29 9.87
CA ASN A 177 16.01 3.26 10.50
C ASN A 177 15.86 4.46 9.56
N ILE A 178 15.10 5.47 9.98
CA ILE A 178 14.82 6.67 9.17
C ILE A 178 16.10 7.36 8.63
N ALA A 179 17.20 7.34 9.38
CA ALA A 179 18.42 8.04 9.01
C ALA A 179 19.20 7.35 7.88
N ASN A 180 19.23 6.01 7.86
CA ASN A 180 19.99 5.19 6.91
C ASN A 180 19.11 4.40 5.94
N ALA A 181 17.80 4.63 5.92
CA ALA A 181 16.87 4.02 4.97
C ALA A 181 17.30 4.27 3.50
N PRO A 182 17.26 3.25 2.63
CA PRO A 182 17.65 3.36 1.24
C PRO A 182 16.75 4.35 0.49
N GLU A 183 17.39 5.29 -0.20
CA GLU A 183 16.74 6.22 -1.12
C GLU A 183 16.73 5.60 -2.53
N PHE A 184 15.55 5.30 -3.05
CA PHE A 184 15.38 4.66 -4.37
C PHE A 184 14.98 5.67 -5.46
N VAL A 185 14.45 6.83 -5.05
CA VAL A 185 14.20 8.02 -5.86
C VAL A 185 14.57 9.22 -4.99
N PRO A 186 15.23 10.27 -5.50
CA PRO A 186 15.60 11.42 -4.68
C PRO A 186 14.41 11.99 -3.91
N GLY A 187 14.49 12.02 -2.58
CA GLY A 187 13.41 12.45 -1.67
C GLY A 187 12.44 11.33 -1.25
N LEU A 188 12.58 10.10 -1.74
CA LEU A 188 11.76 8.95 -1.38
C LEU A 188 12.63 7.82 -0.83
N LYS A 189 12.44 7.52 0.45
CA LYS A 189 13.17 6.45 1.16
C LYS A 189 12.24 5.32 1.57
N ALA A 190 12.69 4.09 1.41
CA ALA A 190 12.00 2.92 1.93
C ALA A 190 12.49 2.67 3.36
N VAL A 191 11.65 2.93 4.36
CA VAL A 191 11.95 2.66 5.76
C VAL A 191 11.45 1.27 6.09
N PHE A 192 12.35 0.35 6.37
CA PHE A 192 12.01 -1.02 6.70
C PHE A 192 11.24 -1.09 8.03
N THR A 193 10.04 -1.68 8.01
CA THR A 193 9.13 -1.77 9.16
C THR A 193 8.62 -3.21 9.30
N PRO A 194 9.50 -4.16 9.66
CA PRO A 194 9.13 -5.57 9.80
C PRO A 194 8.17 -5.77 10.97
N GLY A 195 7.19 -6.65 10.78
CA GLY A 195 6.14 -6.92 11.78
C GLY A 195 4.98 -7.68 11.14
N HIS A 196 3.97 -6.95 10.68
CA HIS A 196 2.81 -7.48 9.93
C HIS A 196 3.26 -8.41 8.78
N ARG A 197 4.26 -7.96 8.03
CA ARG A 197 5.09 -8.82 7.19
C ARG A 197 6.56 -8.65 7.54
N SER A 198 7.30 -9.74 7.40
CA SER A 198 8.74 -9.82 7.63
C SER A 198 9.53 -8.82 6.79
N GLY A 199 9.06 -8.51 5.57
CA GLY A 199 9.73 -7.59 4.65
C GLY A 199 9.05 -6.22 4.50
N GLY A 200 8.01 -5.93 5.29
CA GLY A 200 7.18 -4.72 5.13
C GLY A 200 7.99 -3.43 5.20
N SER A 201 7.62 -2.45 4.39
CA SER A 201 8.28 -1.14 4.32
C SER A 201 7.28 0.01 4.33
N SER A 202 7.64 1.08 5.03
CA SER A 202 6.97 2.38 4.95
C SER A 202 7.69 3.29 3.95
N LEU A 203 6.95 4.23 3.34
CA LEU A 203 7.55 5.24 2.45
C LEU A 203 7.75 6.55 3.20
N LEU A 204 9.00 6.97 3.38
CA LEU A 204 9.34 8.28 3.90
C LEU A 204 9.56 9.27 2.75
N VAL A 205 8.82 10.39 2.81
CA VAL A 205 8.78 11.44 1.79
C VAL A 205 9.44 12.70 2.33
N ASP A 206 10.51 13.12 1.66
CA ASP A 206 11.34 14.30 1.95
C ASP A 206 11.70 14.44 3.44
N THR A 207 11.89 13.31 4.14
CA THR A 207 12.16 13.22 5.59
C THR A 207 11.08 13.80 6.52
N GLN A 208 9.93 14.21 5.99
CA GLN A 208 8.91 14.97 6.73
C GLN A 208 7.57 14.24 6.91
N ARG A 209 7.22 13.33 6.00
CA ARG A 209 5.97 12.56 6.05
C ARG A 209 6.22 11.10 5.73
N CYS A 210 5.43 10.22 6.32
CA CYS A 210 5.56 8.78 6.15
C CYS A 210 4.20 8.18 5.77
N SER A 211 4.18 7.38 4.70
CA SER A 211 3.10 6.42 4.45
C SER A 211 3.48 5.11 5.13
N THR A 212 2.84 4.81 6.26
CA THR A 212 3.23 3.71 7.14
C THR A 212 2.70 2.35 6.71
N ALA A 213 1.76 2.30 5.75
CA ALA A 213 1.04 1.08 5.42
C ALA A 213 0.47 0.42 6.70
N ASP A 214 0.64 -0.90 6.80
CA ASP A 214 0.04 -1.77 7.82
C ASP A 214 0.90 -1.90 9.09
N VAL A 215 1.73 -0.89 9.40
CA VAL A 215 2.42 -0.83 10.70
C VAL A 215 1.42 -0.66 11.85
N LEU A 216 0.28 -0.03 11.58
CA LEU A 216 -0.84 0.14 12.52
C LEU A 216 -2.16 -0.10 11.78
N HIS A 217 -3.05 -0.91 12.36
CA HIS A 217 -4.46 -1.04 11.96
C HIS A 217 -5.32 -0.43 13.09
N GLY A 218 -5.60 0.86 13.04
CA GLY A 218 -6.36 1.54 14.10
C GLY A 218 -6.77 2.95 13.76
#